data_AF-A0A1V5UZT6-F1
#
_entry.id   AF-A0A1V5UZT6-F1
#
_cell.length_a   1.000
_cell.length_b   1.000
_cell.length_c   1.000
_cell.angle_alpha   90.00
_cell.angle_beta   90.00
_cell.angle_gamma   90.00
#
_symmetry.space_group_name_H-M   'P 1'
#
loop_
_entity.id
_entity.type
_entity.pdbx_description
1 polymer ?
#
loop_
_entity_poly.entity_id
_entity_poly.type
_entity_poly.pdbx_seq_one_letter_code
_entity_poly.pdbx_strand_id
1 'polypeptide(L)'
;MSEMQVATMAGTMLVLLAYWVGLFVGRVRHSVLVARHLQRATDYQRAVDDLDWWCGHTSPHARLIARHLKAIGEGTGYNSGTPVADEACHVSGLREQLNRLDHPMNINNRPARG
;
A
#
# COMPACT_ATOMS: atom_id res chain seq x y z
N MET A 1 11.72 48.71 -31.57
CA MET A 1 11.04 47.93 -30.52
C MET A 1 11.08 48.77 -29.25
N SER A 2 9.95 49.11 -28.66
CA SER A 2 9.94 50.05 -27.51
C SER A 2 10.47 49.36 -26.26
N GLU A 3 11.17 50.09 -25.39
CA GLU A 3 11.77 49.57 -24.15
C GLU A 3 10.73 48.85 -23.27
N MET A 4 9.48 49.30 -23.33
CA MET A 4 8.33 48.72 -22.64
C MET A 4 7.96 47.32 -23.14
N GLN A 5 8.14 47.05 -24.44
CA GLN A 5 7.96 45.70 -25.00
C GLN A 5 9.09 44.76 -24.57
N VAL A 6 10.32 45.26 -24.48
CA VAL A 6 11.46 44.45 -24.02
C VAL A 6 11.29 44.05 -22.56
N ALA A 7 10.90 45.00 -21.69
CA ALA A 7 10.66 44.74 -20.28
C ALA A 7 9.51 43.74 -20.03
N THR A 8 8.42 43.84 -20.78
CA THR A 8 7.28 42.90 -20.66
C THR A 8 7.61 41.51 -21.19
N MET A 9 8.37 41.38 -22.28
CA MET A 9 8.85 40.08 -22.75
C MET A 9 9.84 39.43 -21.77
N ALA A 10 10.75 40.21 -21.19
CA ALA A 10 11.67 39.70 -20.16
C ALA A 10 10.92 39.21 -18.91
N GLY A 11 9.94 39.97 -18.44
CA GLY A 11 9.12 39.60 -17.28
C GLY A 11 8.30 38.33 -17.51
N THR A 12 7.64 38.22 -18.67
CA THR A 12 6.86 37.02 -19.02
C THR A 12 7.73 35.77 -19.15
N MET A 13 8.92 35.89 -19.75
CA MET A 13 9.88 34.79 -19.82
C MET A 13 10.35 34.31 -18.45
N LEU A 14 10.60 35.22 -17.52
CA LEU A 14 10.97 34.88 -16.14
C LEU A 14 9.85 34.12 -15.40
N VAL A 15 8.60 34.57 -15.54
CA VAL A 15 7.44 33.90 -14.93
C VAL A 15 7.26 32.49 -15.50
N LEU A 16 7.38 32.35 -16.82
CA LEU A 16 7.30 31.04 -17.47
C LEU A 16 8.41 30.11 -16.99
N LEU A 17 9.65 30.59 -16.93
CA LEU A 17 10.78 29.82 -16.39
C LEU A 17 10.53 29.35 -14.96
N ALA A 18 10.08 30.25 -14.08
CA ALA A 18 9.76 29.89 -12.70
C ALA A 18 8.66 28.81 -12.61
N TYR A 19 7.63 28.92 -13.45
CA TYR A 19 6.55 27.92 -13.54
C TYR A 19 7.07 26.54 -13.97
N TRP A 20 7.89 26.49 -15.03
CA TRP A 20 8.49 25.24 -15.52
C TRP A 20 9.41 24.58 -14.49
N VAL A 21 10.23 25.38 -13.79
CA VAL A 21 11.10 24.89 -12.71
C VAL A 21 10.25 24.32 -11.57
N GLY A 22 9.17 25.02 -11.17
CA GLY A 22 8.25 24.54 -10.15
C GLY A 22 7.62 23.18 -10.50
N LEU A 23 7.11 23.04 -11.73
CA LEU A 23 6.57 21.77 -12.24
C LEU A 23 7.59 20.65 -12.26
N PHE A 24 8.83 20.96 -12.66
CA PHE A 24 9.91 19.97 -12.71
C PHE A 24 10.28 19.47 -11.31
N VAL A 25 10.49 20.39 -10.37
CA VAL A 25 10.80 20.05 -8.96
C VAL A 25 9.66 19.26 -8.32
N GLY A 26 8.41 19.65 -8.58
CA GLY A 26 7.23 18.92 -8.13
C GLY A 26 7.21 17.48 -8.64
N ARG A 27 7.44 17.28 -9.95
CA ARG A 27 7.49 15.95 -10.57
C ARG A 27 8.62 15.09 -10.01
N VAL A 28 9.81 15.65 -9.84
CA VAL A 28 10.95 14.92 -9.26
C VAL A 28 10.66 14.51 -7.81
N ARG A 29 10.17 15.43 -6.96
CA ARG A 29 9.79 15.09 -5.58
C ARG A 29 8.71 14.02 -5.51
N HIS A 30 7.70 14.12 -6.37
CA HIS A 30 6.64 13.12 -6.46
C HIS A 30 7.20 11.75 -6.87
N SER A 31 8.10 11.71 -7.87
CA SER A 31 8.73 10.46 -8.31
C SER A 31 9.58 9.82 -7.21
N VAL A 32 10.31 10.61 -6.41
CA VAL A 32 11.12 10.12 -5.28
C VAL A 32 10.22 9.56 -4.16
N LEU A 33 9.11 10.22 -3.86
CA LEU A 33 8.13 9.72 -2.88
C LEU A 33 7.53 8.39 -3.34
N VAL A 34 7.06 8.32 -4.59
CA VAL A 34 6.50 7.09 -5.17
C VAL A 34 7.53 5.98 -5.21
N ALA A 35 8.78 6.26 -5.59
CA ALA A 35 9.86 5.27 -5.61
C ALA A 35 10.11 4.67 -4.22
N ARG A 36 10.10 5.49 -3.16
CA ARG A 36 10.23 4.98 -1.78
C ARG A 36 9.05 4.08 -1.38
N HIS A 37 7.82 4.43 -1.76
CA HIS A 37 6.65 3.60 -1.49
C HIS A 37 6.68 2.27 -2.25
N LEU A 38 7.08 2.29 -3.53
CA LEU A 38 7.23 1.08 -4.35
C LEU A 38 8.35 0.17 -3.83
N GLN A 39 9.47 0.74 -3.42
CA GLN A 39 10.58 -0.04 -2.88
C GLN A 39 10.19 -0.75 -1.59
N ARG A 40 9.52 -0.06 -0.66
CA ARG A 40 8.94 -0.70 0.53
C ARG A 40 7.96 -1.81 0.17
N ALA A 41 7.05 -1.59 -0.77
CA ALA A 41 6.10 -2.62 -1.21
C ALA A 41 6.81 -3.87 -1.75
N THR A 42 7.89 -3.68 -2.50
CA THR A 42 8.72 -4.77 -3.06
C THR A 42 9.44 -5.53 -1.95
N ASP A 43 10.00 -4.84 -0.97
CA ASP A 43 10.70 -5.47 0.15
C ASP A 43 9.76 -6.29 1.04
N TYR A 44 8.52 -5.82 1.25
CA TYR A 44 7.50 -6.63 1.95
C TYR A 44 7.09 -7.85 1.15
N GLN A 45 6.97 -7.74 -0.18
CA GLN A 45 6.66 -8.90 -1.01
C GLN A 45 7.77 -9.95 -0.86
N ARG A 46 9.03 -9.55 -0.91
CA ARG A 46 10.16 -10.47 -0.66
C ARG A 46 10.10 -11.10 0.74
N ALA A 47 9.77 -10.33 1.78
CA ALA A 47 9.66 -10.87 3.13
C ALA A 47 8.51 -11.90 3.25
N VAL A 48 7.40 -11.71 2.52
CA VAL A 48 6.32 -12.69 2.44
C VAL A 48 6.78 -13.94 1.69
N ASP A 49 7.46 -13.76 0.55
CA ASP A 49 7.97 -14.86 -0.27
C ASP A 49 9.03 -15.69 0.50
N ASP A 50 9.90 -15.04 1.30
CA ASP A 50 10.86 -15.69 2.18
C ASP A 50 10.16 -16.48 3.29
N LEU A 51 9.07 -15.94 3.85
CA LEU A 51 8.26 -16.62 4.86
C LEU A 51 7.54 -17.84 4.27
N ASP A 52 7.01 -17.72 3.05
CA ASP A 52 6.42 -18.83 2.30
C ASP A 52 7.48 -19.89 1.95
N TRP A 53 8.69 -19.47 1.60
CA TRP A 53 9.82 -20.38 1.34
C TRP A 53 10.22 -21.16 2.59
N TRP A 54 10.31 -20.50 3.76
CA TRP A 54 10.57 -21.16 5.04
C TRP A 54 9.47 -22.14 5.45
N CYS A 55 8.21 -21.82 5.15
CA CYS A 55 7.08 -22.69 5.40
C CYS A 55 6.96 -23.87 4.41
N GLY A 56 7.78 -23.88 3.34
CA GLY A 56 7.84 -24.97 2.37
C GLY A 56 6.67 -25.05 1.38
N HIS A 57 5.61 -24.26 1.58
CA HIS A 57 4.40 -24.22 0.75
C HIS A 57 3.81 -22.80 0.75
N THR A 58 3.14 -22.38 -0.34
CA THR A 58 2.35 -21.14 -0.40
C THR A 58 1.19 -21.22 0.58
N SER A 59 1.42 -20.82 1.83
CA SER A 59 0.40 -20.94 2.87
C SER A 59 -0.40 -19.64 2.91
N PRO A 60 -1.73 -19.69 2.70
CA PRO A 60 -2.55 -18.50 2.84
C PRO A 60 -2.45 -17.90 4.26
N HIS A 61 -2.06 -18.70 5.26
CA HIS A 61 -1.70 -18.28 6.62
C HIS A 61 -0.50 -17.35 6.70
N ALA A 62 0.63 -17.67 6.06
CA ALA A 62 1.84 -16.83 6.10
C ALA A 62 1.60 -15.46 5.49
N ARG A 63 0.82 -15.39 4.40
CA ARG A 63 0.40 -14.15 3.74
C ARG A 63 -0.42 -13.24 4.67
N LEU A 64 -1.31 -13.84 5.45
CA LEU A 64 -2.17 -13.14 6.41
C LEU A 64 -1.36 -12.58 7.59
N ILE A 65 -0.44 -13.39 8.13
CA ILE A 65 0.49 -12.98 9.20
C ILE A 65 1.41 -11.85 8.73
N ALA A 66 1.98 -11.97 7.54
CA ALA A 66 2.86 -10.95 6.98
C ALA A 66 2.13 -9.61 6.75
N ARG A 67 0.86 -9.63 6.31
CA ARG A 67 0.04 -8.41 6.20
C ARG A 67 -0.28 -7.79 7.55
N HIS A 68 -0.54 -8.60 8.58
CA HIS A 68 -0.75 -8.09 9.94
C HIS A 68 0.52 -7.43 10.50
N LEU A 69 1.68 -8.07 10.34
CA LEU A 69 2.97 -7.51 10.75
C LEU A 69 3.30 -6.22 10.00
N LYS A 70 2.99 -6.15 8.70
CA LYS A 70 3.11 -4.92 7.91
C LYS A 70 2.23 -3.80 8.45
N ALA A 71 0.96 -4.09 8.77
CA ALA A 71 0.06 -3.06 9.29
C ALA A 71 0.51 -2.52 10.65
N ILE A 72 1.05 -3.39 11.51
CA ILE A 72 1.70 -3.00 12.78
C ILE A 72 2.92 -2.12 12.52
N GLY A 73 3.82 -2.53 11.61
CA GLY A 73 5.08 -1.84 11.33
C GLY A 73 4.91 -0.48 10.63
N GLU A 74 3.89 -0.33 9.79
CA GLU A 74 3.63 0.91 9.03
C GLU A 74 2.63 1.84 9.71
N GLY A 75 2.00 1.42 10.81
CA GLY A 75 0.97 2.19 11.50
C GLY A 75 -0.29 2.41 10.65
N THR A 76 -0.49 1.62 9.60
CA THR A 76 -1.72 1.67 8.80
C THR A 76 -2.86 1.12 9.65
N GLY A 77 -3.91 1.91 9.85
CA GLY A 77 -5.01 1.59 10.77
C GLY A 77 -5.58 0.18 10.54
N TYR A 78 -5.87 -0.51 11.65
CA TYR A 78 -6.49 -1.82 11.60
C TYR A 78 -7.97 -1.69 11.25
N ASN A 79 -8.48 -2.64 10.48
CA ASN A 79 -9.93 -2.83 10.41
C ASN A 79 -10.40 -3.36 11.79
N SER A 80 -11.33 -2.66 12.44
CA SER A 80 -11.93 -3.04 13.74
C SER A 80 -13.26 -3.79 13.59
N GLY A 81 -13.77 -3.91 12.36
CA GLY A 81 -14.96 -4.68 12.02
C GLY A 81 -14.65 -6.13 11.63
N THR A 82 -15.56 -6.76 10.90
CA THR A 82 -15.37 -8.11 10.34
C THR A 82 -14.45 -8.02 9.12
N PRO A 83 -13.21 -8.50 9.17
CA PRO A 83 -12.28 -8.37 8.06
C PRO A 83 -12.70 -9.26 6.89
N VAL A 84 -12.57 -8.75 5.67
CA VAL A 84 -12.88 -9.48 4.44
C VAL A 84 -11.57 -9.97 3.82
N ALA A 85 -11.51 -11.27 3.50
CA ALA A 85 -10.34 -11.91 2.89
C ALA A 85 -9.03 -11.70 3.70
N ASP A 86 -7.99 -11.16 3.08
CA ASP A 86 -6.63 -11.01 3.63
C ASP A 86 -6.36 -9.60 4.19
N GLU A 87 -7.39 -8.91 4.70
CA GLU A 87 -7.24 -7.58 5.29
C GLU A 87 -6.49 -7.62 6.64
N ALA A 88 -5.69 -6.60 6.90
CA ALA A 88 -5.00 -6.46 8.18
C ALA A 88 -5.99 -6.03 9.27
N CYS A 89 -6.17 -6.88 10.27
CA CYS A 89 -7.14 -6.72 11.35
C CYS A 89 -6.46 -6.69 12.73
N HIS A 90 -7.19 -6.37 13.79
CA HIS A 90 -6.69 -6.57 15.17
C HIS A 90 -6.46 -8.06 15.47
N VAL A 91 -5.67 -8.36 16.51
CA VAL A 91 -5.28 -9.75 16.89
C VAL A 91 -6.49 -10.69 17.01
N SER A 92 -7.63 -10.20 17.51
CA SER A 92 -8.88 -10.96 17.60
C SER A 92 -9.46 -11.31 16.22
N GLY A 93 -9.47 -10.36 15.28
CA GLY A 93 -9.93 -10.58 13.91
C GLY A 93 -8.97 -11.42 13.07
N LEU A 94 -7.67 -11.30 13.30
CA LEU A 94 -6.66 -12.17 12.69
C LEU A 94 -6.87 -13.64 13.11
N ARG A 95 -7.14 -13.87 14.40
CA ARG A 95 -7.42 -15.21 14.92
C ARG A 95 -8.67 -15.82 14.27
N GLU A 96 -9.70 -15.01 14.06
CA GLU A 96 -10.92 -15.41 13.36
C GLU A 96 -10.67 -15.73 11.87
N GLN A 97 -9.83 -14.94 11.18
CA GLN A 97 -9.43 -15.22 9.79
C GLN A 97 -8.62 -16.52 9.67
N LEU A 98 -7.67 -16.75 10.57
CA LEU A 98 -6.90 -18.01 10.64
C LEU A 98 -7.83 -19.20 10.91
N ASN A 99 -8.78 -19.05 11.84
CA ASN A 99 -9.75 -20.10 12.15
C ASN A 99 -10.64 -20.45 10.96
N ARG A 100 -11.01 -19.47 10.11
CA ARG A 100 -11.76 -19.72 8.85
C ARG A 100 -10.92 -20.41 7.77
N LEU A 101 -9.62 -20.15 7.73
CA LEU A 101 -8.69 -20.87 6.85
C LEU A 101 -8.53 -22.34 7.29
N ASP A 102 -8.46 -22.58 8.60
CA ASP A 102 -8.33 -23.93 9.17
C ASP A 102 -9.65 -24.73 9.10
N HIS A 103 -10.78 -24.03 9.20
CA HIS A 103 -12.12 -24.59 9.13
C HIS A 103 -12.89 -23.92 8.00
N PRO A 104 -12.55 -24.17 6.72
CA PRO A 104 -13.36 -23.71 5.61
C PRO A 104 -14.74 -24.33 5.83
N MET A 105 -15.76 -23.49 6.11
CA MET A 105 -17.10 -23.98 6.38
C MET A 105 -17.44 -25.02 5.32
N ASN A 106 -17.64 -26.27 5.74
CA ASN A 106 -18.26 -27.26 4.89
C ASN A 106 -19.68 -26.76 4.63
N ILE A 107 -19.88 -26.05 3.53
CA ILE A 107 -21.15 -25.41 3.15
C ILE A 107 -22.29 -26.46 3.06
N ASN A 108 -21.95 -27.77 3.03
CA ASN A 108 -22.91 -28.87 3.02
C ASN A 108 -23.45 -29.28 4.41
N ASN A 109 -22.88 -28.81 5.53
CA ASN A 109 -23.36 -29.14 6.88
C ASN A 109 -24.06 -27.95 7.55
N ARG A 110 -25.09 -27.39 6.90
CA ARG A 110 -26.08 -26.59 7.65
C ARG A 110 -26.91 -27.56 8.49
N PRO A 111 -26.94 -27.46 9.83
CA PRO A 111 -27.97 -28.16 10.59
C PRO A 111 -29.33 -27.65 10.10
N ALA A 112 -30.21 -28.57 9.71
CA ALA A 112 -31.60 -28.25 9.43
C ALA A 112 -32.16 -27.48 10.64
N ARG A 113 -32.75 -26.30 10.39
CA ARG A 113 -33.52 -25.59 11.41
C ARG A 113 -34.60 -26.55 11.92
N GLY A 114 -34.47 -26.96 13.17
CA GLY A 114 -35.55 -27.47 14.02
C GLY A 114 -35.81 -26.45 15.11
#